data_AF-A0A951VIV1-F1
#
_entry.id   AF-A0A951VIV1-F1
#
_cell.length_a   1.000
_cell.length_b   1.000
_cell.length_c   1.000
_cell.angle_alpha   90.00
_cell.angle_beta   90.00
_cell.angle_gamma   90.00
#
_symmetry.space_group_name_H-M   'P 1'
#
loop_
_entity.id
_entity.type
_entity.pdbx_description
1 polymer ?
#
loop_
_entity_poly.entity_id
_entity_poly.type
_entity_poly.pdbx_seq_one_letter_code
_entity_poly.pdbx_strand_id
1 'polypeptide(L)' 'MKESKEESRTVVATPSSTVRKRVVAKAIYVNDAAAKTSVDGRLYYDVDGKRYWKNYKDGKYYLFNKSMFANPDFKPPVKN' A
#
# COMPACT_ATOMS: atom_id res chain seq x y z
N MET A 1 37.91 -46.51 23.95
CA MET A 1 36.45 -46.80 23.90
C MET A 1 35.79 -46.22 25.14
N LYS A 2 34.96 -45.18 24.99
CA LYS A 2 33.64 -45.10 25.63
C LYS A 2 32.90 -43.88 25.07
N GLU A 3 31.77 -44.23 24.49
CA GLU A 3 30.74 -43.42 23.85
C GLU A 3 29.71 -42.96 24.88
N SER A 4 29.14 -41.77 24.72
CA SER A 4 27.95 -41.26 25.44
C SER A 4 27.40 -40.08 24.62
N LYS A 5 26.53 -40.31 23.64
CA LYS A 5 25.06 -40.46 23.72
C LYS A 5 24.33 -39.17 24.16
N GLU A 6 24.02 -38.38 23.14
CA GLU A 6 22.73 -37.75 22.81
C GLU A 6 21.76 -37.39 23.95
N GLU A 7 21.47 -36.09 24.10
CA GLU A 7 20.22 -35.61 24.68
C GLU A 7 19.66 -34.44 23.85
N SER A 8 18.76 -34.79 22.94
CA SER A 8 18.08 -33.92 22.00
C SER A 8 17.03 -33.07 22.71
N ARG A 9 17.36 -31.81 23.01
CA ARG A 9 16.36 -30.81 23.43
C ARG A 9 15.63 -30.29 22.22
N THR A 10 14.44 -30.83 21.96
CA THR A 10 13.49 -30.28 20.99
C THR A 10 13.03 -28.91 21.46
N VAL A 11 13.63 -27.84 20.92
CA VAL A 11 13.16 -26.48 21.15
C VAL A 11 11.94 -26.26 20.25
N VAL A 12 10.75 -26.32 20.84
CA VAL A 12 9.50 -25.96 20.15
C VAL A 12 9.53 -24.45 19.91
N ALA A 13 9.97 -24.05 18.73
CA ALA A 13 9.92 -22.66 18.30
C ALA A 13 8.46 -22.25 18.02
N THR A 14 7.84 -21.54 18.96
CA THR A 14 6.57 -20.85 18.72
C THR A 14 6.78 -19.75 17.69
N PRO A 15 5.98 -19.63 16.61
CA PRO A 15 6.11 -18.53 15.67
C PRO A 15 5.71 -17.22 16.35
N SER A 16 6.71 -16.48 16.84
CA SER A 16 6.53 -15.09 17.25
C SER A 16 6.20 -14.28 16.01
N SER A 17 4.90 -14.10 15.74
CA SER A 17 4.41 -13.23 14.68
C SER A 17 4.68 -11.78 15.08
N THR A 18 5.91 -11.34 14.85
CA THR A 18 6.25 -9.93 14.87
C THR A 18 5.50 -9.28 13.72
N VAL A 19 4.33 -8.71 14.01
CA VAL A 19 3.53 -7.94 13.06
C VAL A 19 4.40 -6.78 12.55
N ARG A 20 5.05 -6.99 11.41
CA ARG A 20 5.79 -5.93 10.73
C ARG A 20 4.76 -4.87 10.35
N LYS A 21 4.81 -3.71 11.00
CA LYS A 21 4.03 -2.54 10.57
C LYS A 21 4.44 -2.24 9.14
N ARG A 22 3.56 -2.56 8.18
CA ARG A 22 3.82 -2.31 6.76
C ARG A 22 3.97 -0.82 6.57
N VAL A 23 5.15 -0.38 6.12
CA VAL A 23 5.38 1.03 5.78
C VAL A 23 4.54 1.33 4.54
N VAL A 24 3.63 2.28 4.68
CA VAL A 24 2.71 2.67 3.62
C VAL A 24 3.31 3.88 2.93
N ALA A 25 3.60 3.74 1.63
CA ALA A 25 4.11 4.86 0.84
C ALA A 25 3.07 5.98 0.78
N LYS A 26 3.50 7.23 0.91
CA LYS A 26 2.62 8.40 0.77
C LYS A 26 2.21 8.64 -0.69
N ALA A 27 3.10 8.31 -1.62
CA ALA A 27 2.88 8.44 -3.05
C ALA A 27 3.42 7.19 -3.76
N ILE A 28 2.72 6.77 -4.81
CA ILE A 28 3.10 5.64 -5.66
C ILE A 28 2.94 6.05 -7.12
N TYR A 29 3.72 5.41 -7.98
CA TYR A 29 3.54 5.47 -9.43
C TYR A 29 2.79 4.22 -9.86
N VAL A 30 1.68 4.42 -10.59
CA VAL A 30 0.80 3.35 -11.06
C VAL A 30 0.45 3.64 -12.50
N ASN A 31 0.25 2.59 -13.29
CA ASN A 31 -0.32 2.72 -14.62
C ASN A 31 -1.80 3.13 -14.52
N ASP A 32 -2.19 4.18 -15.24
CA ASP A 32 -3.58 4.65 -15.28
C ASP A 32 -4.56 3.57 -15.77
N ALA A 33 -4.12 2.63 -16.59
CA ALA A 33 -4.93 1.50 -17.04
C ALA A 33 -5.30 0.53 -15.91
N ALA A 34 -4.49 0.48 -14.84
CA ALA A 34 -4.78 -0.32 -13.65
C ALA A 34 -5.59 0.47 -12.60
N ALA A 35 -5.74 1.79 -12.77
CA ALA A 35 -6.51 2.62 -11.88
C ALA A 35 -8.01 2.49 -12.15
N LYS A 36 -8.80 2.66 -11.08
CA LYS A 36 -10.25 2.67 -11.13
C LYS A 36 -10.73 4.11 -11.20
N THR A 37 -11.82 4.32 -11.94
CA THR A 37 -12.48 5.63 -12.01
C THR A 37 -13.60 5.69 -10.98
N SER A 38 -13.62 6.76 -10.19
CA SER A 38 -14.70 7.07 -9.26
C SER A 38 -15.87 7.72 -10.00
N VAL A 39 -17.04 7.79 -9.37
CA VAL A 39 -18.28 8.34 -9.96
C VAL A 39 -18.14 9.82 -10.38
N ASP A 40 -17.22 10.53 -9.75
CA ASP A 40 -16.86 11.93 -10.03
C ASP A 40 -15.73 12.07 -11.07
N GLY A 41 -15.32 10.98 -11.73
CA GLY A 41 -14.29 10.96 -12.76
C GLY A 41 -12.85 10.94 -12.24
N ARG A 42 -12.65 10.93 -10.91
CA ARG A 42 -11.31 10.83 -10.30
C ARG A 42 -10.73 9.43 -10.43
N LEU A 43 -9.46 9.32 -10.79
CA LEU A 43 -8.73 8.07 -10.81
C LEU A 43 -8.19 7.73 -9.41
N TYR A 44 -8.38 6.48 -9.00
CA TYR A 44 -7.87 5.96 -7.75
C TYR A 44 -7.34 4.53 -7.88
N TYR A 45 -6.47 4.13 -6.95
CA TYR A 45 -5.91 2.80 -6.88
C TYR A 45 -5.93 2.29 -5.43
N ASP A 46 -6.44 1.09 -5.21
CA ASP A 46 -6.53 0.50 -3.87
C ASP A 46 -5.34 -0.45 -3.66
N VAL A 47 -4.50 -0.17 -2.65
CA VAL A 47 -3.34 -0.97 -2.26
C VAL A 47 -3.45 -1.30 -0.79
N ASP A 48 -3.47 -2.59 -0.44
CA ASP A 48 -3.54 -3.08 0.94
C ASP A 48 -4.67 -2.41 1.77
N GLY A 49 -5.86 -2.27 1.17
CA GLY A 49 -7.03 -1.64 1.80
C GLY A 49 -6.94 -0.12 1.93
N LYS A 50 -5.94 0.52 1.32
CA LYS A 50 -5.78 1.98 1.29
C LYS A 50 -5.99 2.50 -0.11
N ARG A 51 -6.75 3.58 -0.22
CA ARG A 51 -7.04 4.23 -1.49
C ARG A 51 -6.04 5.33 -1.78
N TYR A 52 -5.47 5.30 -2.96
CA TYR A 52 -4.59 6.33 -3.49
C TYR A 52 -5.28 7.08 -4.62
N TRP A 53 -5.23 8.40 -4.60
CA TRP A 53 -5.89 9.26 -5.59
C TRP A 53 -4.88 9.83 -6.54
N LYS A 54 -5.20 9.83 -7.83
CA LYS A 54 -4.35 10.45 -8.84
C LYS A 54 -4.32 11.95 -8.62
N ASN A 55 -3.11 12.47 -8.58
CA ASN A 55 -2.83 13.88 -8.79
C ASN A 55 -2.56 14.09 -10.28
N TYR A 56 -3.36 14.93 -10.93
CA TYR A 56 -3.32 15.20 -12.36
C TYR A 56 -2.25 16.23 -12.74
N LYS A 57 -1.66 16.93 -11.76
CA LYS A 57 -0.55 17.86 -11.98
C LYS A 57 0.78 17.15 -12.18
N ASP A 58 1.03 16.07 -11.42
CA ASP A 58 2.29 15.33 -11.48
C ASP A 58 2.15 13.86 -11.92
N GLY A 59 0.93 13.36 -12.07
CA GLY A 59 0.62 12.00 -12.50
C GLY A 59 0.81 10.93 -11.42
N LYS A 60 1.16 11.30 -10.18
CA LYS A 60 1.35 10.33 -9.09
C LYS A 60 0.06 10.03 -8.35
N TYR A 61 0.02 8.90 -7.68
CA TYR A 61 -1.09 8.49 -6.84
C TYR A 61 -0.73 8.69 -5.38
N TYR A 62 -1.47 9.51 -4.67
CA TYR A 62 -1.21 9.85 -3.27
C TYR A 62 -2.23 9.20 -2.33
N LEU A 63 -1.76 8.73 -1.17
CA LEU A 63 -2.64 8.16 -0.15
C LEU A 63 -3.74 9.16 0.20
N PHE A 64 -4.99 8.71 0.12
CA PHE A 64 -6.16 9.55 0.29
C PHE A 64 -6.10 10.38 1.57
N ASN A 65 -6.36 11.68 1.41
CA ASN A 65 -6.55 12.63 2.48
C ASN A 65 -7.77 13.50 2.15
N LYS A 66 -8.60 13.84 3.14
CA LYS A 66 -9.80 14.67 2.97
C LYS A 66 -9.51 16.01 2.29
N SER A 67 -8.34 16.61 2.51
CA SER A 67 -7.96 17.87 1.86
C SER A 67 -7.86 17.77 0.32
N MET A 68 -7.73 16.57 -0.23
CA MET A 68 -7.68 16.34 -1.68
C MET A 68 -9.00 16.70 -2.38
N PHE A 69 -10.13 16.70 -1.67
CA PHE A 69 -11.40 17.11 -2.27
C PHE A 69 -11.42 18.58 -2.69
N ALA A 70 -10.80 19.45 -1.89
CA ALA A 70 -10.68 20.88 -2.15
C ALA A 70 -9.55 21.20 -3.14
N ASN A 71 -8.53 20.33 -3.23
CA ASN A 71 -7.38 20.56 -4.09
C ASN A 71 -7.73 20.31 -5.58
N PRO A 72 -7.57 21.31 -6.47
CA PRO A 72 -7.82 21.14 -7.91
C PRO A 72 -6.88 20.12 -8.56
N ASP A 73 -5.68 19.90 -8.03
CA ASP A 73 -4.71 18.94 -8.58
C ASP A 73 -5.25 17.49 -8.56
N PHE A 74 -6.23 17.19 -7.71
CA PHE A 74 -6.87 15.87 -7.61
C PHE A 74 -8.24 15.83 -8.31
N LYS A 75 -8.55 16.83 -9.13
CA LYS A 75 -9.76 16.84 -9.96
C LYS A 75 -9.37 16.49 -11.40
N PRO A 76 -10.15 15.63 -12.08
CA PRO A 76 -9.88 15.32 -13.47
C PRO A 76 -9.94 16.62 -14.29
N PRO A 77 -9.03 16.80 -15.27
CA PRO A 77 -9.11 17.94 -16.17
C PRO A 77 -10.44 17.85 -16.93
N VAL A 78 -11.19 18.95 -16.95
CA VAL A 78 -12.37 19.07 -17.79
C VAL A 78 -11.88 18.96 -19.23
N LYS A 79 -12.25 17.88 -19.93
CA LYS A 79 -12.03 17.80 -21.37
C LYS A 79 -12.97 18.83 -22.01
N ASN A 80 -12.40 19.96 -22.44
CA ASN A 80 -13.03 20.87 -23.38
C ASN A 80 -13.15 20.20 -24.76
#